data_AF-A0A0C2FM33-F1
#
_entry.id   AF-A0A0C2FM33-F1
#
_cell.length_a   1.000
_cell.length_b   1.000
_cell.length_c   1.000
_cell.angle_alpha   90.00
_cell.angle_beta   90.00
_cell.angle_gamma   90.00
#
_symmetry.space_group_name_H-M   'P 1'
#
loop_
_entity.id
_entity.type
_entity.pdbx_description
1 polymer ?
#
loop_
_entity_poly.entity_id
_entity_poly.type
_entity_poly.pdbx_seq_one_letter_code
_entity_poly.pdbx_strand_id
1 'polypeptide(L)'
;LPLNLLNSHKADIQETPAIMALRRSTPSNDIADETTENAKKKCVLVDLLNPKRSQNVTIVLKQFKDLDSIISDLNANKIGRFDVEQLRTLKTILPGFEEVDALRRYTGEIAKLTPACSFFLRLIEIPDYRLRIDCLLLRLEFHRIMEDVVP
;
A
#
# COMPACT_ATOMS: atom_id res chain seq x y z
N LEU A 1 7.57 47.81 64.94
CA LEU A 1 6.97 46.65 65.65
C LEU A 1 6.12 45.87 64.64
N PRO A 2 6.19 44.54 64.60
CA PRO A 2 7.14 43.89 63.70
C PRO A 2 6.56 42.69 62.91
N LEU A 3 7.46 42.04 62.15
CA LEU A 3 7.51 40.62 61.73
C LEU A 3 6.97 40.23 60.35
N ASN A 4 7.90 40.38 59.39
CA ASN A 4 8.23 39.43 58.34
C ASN A 4 8.60 38.04 58.92
N LEU A 5 7.99 36.97 58.40
CA LEU A 5 8.44 35.57 58.42
C LEU A 5 7.43 34.79 57.54
N LEU A 6 7.74 33.96 56.54
CA LEU A 6 8.91 33.19 56.22
C LEU A 6 8.93 32.91 54.70
N ASN A 7 10.15 32.94 54.18
CA ASN A 7 10.61 32.57 52.85
C ASN A 7 10.39 31.07 52.51
N SER A 8 10.56 30.73 51.23
CA SER A 8 10.90 29.42 50.60
C SER A 8 9.85 29.01 49.56
N HIS A 9 10.13 28.86 48.27
CA HIS A 9 11.29 28.27 47.59
C HIS A 9 11.32 28.82 46.13
N LYS A 10 12.24 29.72 45.80
CA LYS A 10 13.46 29.54 44.98
C LYS A 10 13.23 28.94 43.57
N ALA A 11 13.55 29.78 42.59
CA ALA A 11 13.78 29.48 41.18
C ALA A 11 14.91 28.47 40.98
N ASP A 12 14.84 27.70 39.88
CA ASP A 12 16.05 27.37 39.13
C ASP A 12 15.75 27.18 37.63
N ILE A 13 16.59 27.82 36.81
CA ILE A 13 16.63 27.79 35.36
C ILE A 13 17.92 27.06 35.03
N GLN A 14 17.85 25.88 34.42
CA GLN A 14 18.96 25.17 33.75
C GLN A 14 18.38 23.82 33.28
N GLU A 15 18.60 23.27 32.10
CA GLU A 15 19.52 23.53 31.00
C GLU A 15 19.09 22.54 29.90
N THR A 16 18.97 22.98 28.64
CA THR A 16 18.94 22.06 27.49
C THR A 16 20.37 21.81 27.02
N PRO A 17 20.74 20.58 26.63
CA PRO A 17 21.77 20.41 25.63
C PRO A 17 21.28 19.65 24.39
N ALA A 18 21.59 20.27 23.26
CA ALA A 18 21.55 19.72 21.93
C ALA A 18 22.53 18.54 21.79
N ILE A 19 22.15 17.51 21.02
CA ILE A 19 23.10 16.57 20.40
C ILE A 19 22.78 16.53 18.91
N MET A 20 23.36 17.47 18.18
CA MET A 20 23.58 17.41 16.74
C MET A 20 25.08 17.62 16.54
N ALA A 21 25.81 16.57 16.17
CA ALA A 21 27.22 16.67 15.79
C ALA A 21 27.47 15.83 14.53
N LEU A 22 27.79 16.52 13.44
CA LEU A 22 28.32 15.94 12.21
C LEU A 22 29.86 15.85 12.27
N ARG A 23 30.38 14.79 11.63
CA ARG A 23 31.56 14.71 10.71
C ARG A 23 32.64 13.68 11.09
N ARG A 24 33.14 12.96 10.05
CA ARG A 24 34.59 12.85 9.81
C ARG A 24 35.30 11.47 9.62
N SER A 25 35.00 10.69 8.58
CA SER A 25 35.90 9.80 7.77
C SER A 25 37.27 9.20 8.27
N THR A 26 37.37 7.84 8.18
CA THR A 26 38.45 6.92 7.65
C THR A 26 39.84 6.83 8.32
N PRO A 27 40.68 5.73 8.21
CA PRO A 27 40.83 4.79 7.07
C PRO A 27 41.15 3.28 7.31
N SER A 28 41.06 2.53 6.19
CA SER A 28 41.71 1.27 5.73
C SER A 28 41.97 0.04 6.63
N ASN A 29 41.51 -1.11 6.12
CA ASN A 29 42.37 -2.29 5.93
C ASN A 29 41.84 -3.18 4.79
N ASP A 30 42.69 -3.43 3.80
CA ASP A 30 42.50 -4.38 2.70
C ASP A 30 42.76 -5.82 3.18
N ILE A 31 41.97 -6.79 2.71
CA ILE A 31 42.35 -8.18 2.37
C ILE A 31 41.27 -8.71 1.42
N ALA A 32 41.70 -9.17 0.25
CA ALA A 32 40.90 -9.85 -0.77
C ALA A 32 40.54 -11.28 -0.36
N ASP A 33 39.36 -11.79 -0.74
CA ASP A 33 39.25 -12.95 -1.65
C ASP A 33 37.80 -13.27 -2.06
N GLU A 34 37.69 -13.79 -3.29
CA GLU A 34 36.69 -14.70 -3.84
C GLU A 34 35.17 -14.38 -3.90
N THR A 35 34.77 -14.00 -5.12
CA THR A 35 33.72 -14.64 -5.94
C THR A 35 32.39 -15.03 -5.27
N THR A 36 31.36 -14.20 -5.47
CA THR A 36 30.04 -14.68 -5.88
C THR A 36 29.29 -13.55 -6.56
N GLU A 37 29.35 -13.56 -7.90
CA GLU A 37 28.40 -12.84 -8.72
C GLU A 37 27.00 -13.33 -8.42
N ASN A 38 26.31 -12.62 -7.52
CA ASN A 38 24.86 -12.63 -7.51
C ASN A 38 24.41 -11.17 -7.64
N ALA A 39 24.81 -10.57 -8.76
CA ALA A 39 24.18 -9.39 -9.30
C ALA A 39 22.75 -9.79 -9.68
N LYS A 40 21.88 -9.85 -8.66
CA LYS A 40 20.44 -9.66 -8.83
C LYS A 40 20.33 -8.36 -9.62
N LYS A 41 20.16 -8.48 -10.94
CA LYS A 41 19.66 -7.42 -11.79
C LYS A 41 18.43 -6.93 -11.04
N LYS A 42 18.54 -5.81 -10.33
CA LYS A 42 17.36 -5.09 -9.86
C LYS A 42 16.70 -4.68 -11.16
N CYS A 43 15.80 -5.51 -11.68
CA CYS A 43 14.83 -5.08 -12.67
C CYS A 43 14.16 -3.90 -12.01
N VAL A 44 14.52 -2.69 -12.44
CA VAL A 44 13.92 -1.47 -11.93
C VAL A 44 12.50 -1.50 -12.46
N LEU A 45 11.58 -1.98 -11.61
CA LEU A 45 10.17 -1.99 -11.93
C LEU A 45 9.71 -0.54 -12.06
N VAL A 46 8.98 -0.25 -13.12
CA VAL A 46 8.35 1.04 -13.37
C VAL A 46 7.10 1.12 -12.48
N ASP A 47 7.03 2.18 -11.68
CA ASP A 47 5.86 2.46 -10.84
C ASP A 47 5.21 3.76 -11.30
N LEU A 48 3.92 3.70 -11.62
CA LEU A 48 3.11 4.82 -12.06
C LEU A 48 2.29 5.41 -10.90
N LEU A 49 2.32 4.75 -9.75
CA LEU A 49 1.67 5.17 -8.52
C LEU A 49 2.68 5.87 -7.62
N ASN A 50 2.19 6.77 -6.75
CA ASN A 50 3.04 7.33 -5.70
C ASN A 50 3.58 6.22 -4.77
N PRO A 51 4.82 6.31 -4.23
CA PRO A 51 5.45 5.21 -3.49
C PRO A 51 4.60 4.67 -2.32
N LYS A 52 3.99 5.56 -1.54
CA LYS A 52 3.09 5.18 -0.43
C LYS A 52 1.86 4.43 -0.93
N ARG A 53 1.31 4.85 -2.08
CA ARG A 53 0.13 4.25 -2.69
C ARG A 53 0.44 2.86 -3.25
N SER A 54 1.51 2.75 -4.02
CA SER A 54 2.00 1.48 -4.57
C SER A 54 2.26 0.44 -3.47
N GLN A 55 2.87 0.87 -2.37
CA GLN A 55 3.11 -0.01 -1.22
C GLN A 55 1.80 -0.49 -0.59
N ASN A 56 0.85 0.42 -0.30
CA ASN A 56 -0.45 0.08 0.27
C ASN A 56 -1.20 -0.93 -0.63
N VAL A 57 -1.30 -0.62 -1.93
CA VAL A 57 -1.95 -1.50 -2.92
C VAL A 57 -1.27 -2.86 -2.93
N THR A 58 0.06 -2.91 -3.01
CA THR A 58 0.81 -4.17 -3.03
C THR A 58 0.58 -5.00 -1.77
N ILE A 59 0.49 -4.38 -0.59
CA ILE A 59 0.20 -5.08 0.67
C ILE A 59 -1.19 -5.72 0.62
N VAL A 60 -2.19 -4.98 0.16
CA VAL A 60 -3.57 -5.48 0.03
C VAL A 60 -3.64 -6.59 -1.01
N LEU A 61 -2.98 -6.43 -2.16
CA LEU A 61 -2.94 -7.45 -3.22
C LEU A 61 -2.33 -8.78 -2.74
N LYS A 62 -1.35 -8.75 -1.84
CA LYS A 62 -0.75 -9.96 -1.25
C LYS A 62 -1.70 -10.77 -0.36
N GLN A 63 -2.81 -10.19 0.09
CA GLN A 63 -3.81 -10.91 0.88
C GLN A 63 -4.68 -11.81 -0.01
N PHE A 64 -4.71 -11.56 -1.31
CA PHE A 64 -5.44 -12.37 -2.27
C PHE A 64 -4.58 -13.55 -2.72
N LYS A 65 -5.17 -14.75 -2.71
CA LYS A 65 -4.49 -16.00 -3.09
C LYS A 65 -4.23 -16.10 -4.60
N ASP A 66 -5.14 -15.56 -5.40
CA ASP A 66 -5.08 -15.61 -6.86
C ASP A 66 -5.66 -14.32 -7.47
N LEU A 67 -4.76 -13.42 -7.90
CA LEU A 67 -5.14 -12.16 -8.54
C LEU A 67 -5.74 -12.37 -9.94
N ASP A 68 -5.35 -13.43 -10.63
CA ASP A 68 -5.79 -13.69 -11.99
C ASP A 68 -7.24 -14.21 -11.98
N SER A 69 -7.58 -15.08 -11.01
CA SER A 69 -8.97 -15.48 -10.78
C SER A 69 -9.86 -14.28 -10.49
N ILE A 70 -9.39 -13.29 -9.70
CA ILE A 70 -10.19 -12.08 -9.40
C ILE A 70 -10.52 -11.31 -10.67
N ILE A 71 -9.54 -11.06 -11.53
CA ILE A 71 -9.75 -10.35 -12.81
C ILE A 71 -10.72 -11.14 -13.69
N SER A 72 -10.53 -12.45 -13.83
CA SER A 72 -11.39 -13.32 -14.63
C SER A 72 -12.84 -13.37 -14.09
N ASP A 73 -13.01 -13.56 -12.77
CA ASP A 73 -14.31 -13.69 -12.14
C ASP A 73 -15.07 -12.35 -12.14
N LEU A 74 -14.37 -11.22 -12.00
CA LEU A 74 -14.97 -9.89 -12.14
C LEU A 74 -15.41 -9.62 -13.58
N ASN A 75 -14.60 -10.00 -14.57
CA ASN A 75 -14.97 -9.86 -15.97
C ASN A 75 -16.21 -10.73 -16.33
N ALA A 76 -16.28 -11.93 -15.76
CA ALA A 76 -17.39 -12.87 -15.93
C ALA A 76 -18.61 -12.60 -15.02
N ASN A 77 -18.55 -11.62 -14.11
CA ASN A 77 -19.58 -11.35 -13.08
C ASN A 77 -19.95 -12.60 -12.24
N LYS A 78 -18.97 -13.44 -11.90
CA LYS A 78 -19.20 -14.67 -11.10
C LYS A 78 -19.20 -14.34 -9.61
N ILE A 79 -20.30 -14.63 -8.93
CA ILE A 79 -20.49 -14.30 -7.51
C ILE A 79 -19.85 -15.34 -6.57
N GLY A 80 -19.97 -16.64 -6.90
CA GLY A 80 -19.66 -17.73 -5.97
C GLY A 80 -18.19 -17.92 -5.57
N ARG A 81 -17.29 -17.04 -6.02
CA ARG A 81 -15.86 -17.06 -5.64
C ARG A 81 -15.43 -15.86 -4.80
N PHE A 82 -16.27 -14.84 -4.70
CA PHE A 82 -15.98 -13.66 -3.91
C PHE A 82 -16.63 -13.74 -2.55
N ASP A 83 -15.88 -13.35 -1.54
CA ASP A 83 -16.42 -13.00 -0.23
C ASP A 83 -16.69 -11.48 -0.12
N VAL A 84 -17.61 -11.09 0.76
CA VAL A 84 -17.94 -9.69 1.06
C VAL A 84 -16.70 -8.92 1.49
N GLU A 85 -15.87 -9.51 2.37
CA GLU A 85 -14.65 -8.86 2.86
C GLU A 85 -13.63 -8.65 1.75
N GLN A 86 -13.48 -9.62 0.84
CA GLN A 86 -12.59 -9.52 -0.30
C GLN A 86 -12.99 -8.37 -1.23
N LEU A 87 -14.28 -8.25 -1.57
CA LEU A 87 -14.76 -7.16 -2.43
C LEU A 87 -14.67 -5.80 -1.75
N ARG A 88 -14.95 -5.71 -0.44
CA ARG A 88 -14.74 -4.46 0.32
C ARG A 88 -13.28 -4.04 0.32
N THR A 89 -12.39 -5.00 0.57
CA THR A 89 -10.94 -4.77 0.55
C THR A 89 -10.47 -4.31 -0.83
N LEU A 90 -10.91 -4.99 -1.91
CA LEU A 90 -10.62 -4.60 -3.28
C LEU A 90 -11.17 -3.20 -3.61
N LYS A 91 -12.38 -2.88 -3.15
CA LYS A 91 -13.01 -1.56 -3.34
C LYS A 91 -12.20 -0.44 -2.70
N THR A 92 -11.54 -0.69 -1.57
CA THR A 92 -10.73 0.35 -0.89
C THR A 92 -9.47 0.74 -1.66
N ILE A 93 -8.93 -0.17 -2.47
CA ILE A 93 -7.69 0.07 -3.22
C ILE A 93 -7.93 0.50 -4.67
N LEU A 94 -9.17 0.60 -5.15
CA LEU A 94 -9.43 0.94 -6.55
C LEU A 94 -8.66 2.19 -6.98
N PRO A 95 -8.12 2.20 -8.21
CA PRO A 95 -7.33 3.34 -8.66
C PRO A 95 -8.20 4.60 -8.70
N GLY A 96 -7.63 5.79 -8.52
CA GLY A 96 -8.29 7.07 -8.73
C GLY A 96 -8.39 7.46 -10.20
N PHE A 97 -9.05 8.58 -10.53
CA PHE A 97 -9.15 9.04 -11.93
C PHE A 97 -7.78 9.34 -12.55
N GLU A 98 -6.93 10.08 -11.82
CA GLU A 98 -5.57 10.42 -12.28
C GLU A 98 -4.70 9.18 -12.49
N GLU A 99 -4.81 8.20 -11.58
CA GLU A 99 -4.07 6.93 -11.67
C GLU A 99 -4.52 6.12 -12.89
N VAL A 100 -5.84 6.08 -13.17
CA VAL A 100 -6.38 5.41 -14.37
C VAL A 100 -5.87 6.07 -15.64
N ASP A 101 -5.87 7.40 -15.71
CA ASP A 101 -5.37 8.15 -16.87
C ASP A 101 -3.87 7.91 -17.09
N ALA A 102 -3.06 7.94 -16.03
CA ALA A 102 -1.64 7.62 -16.10
C ALA A 102 -1.38 6.17 -16.57
N LEU A 103 -2.14 5.21 -16.05
CA LEU A 103 -2.05 3.80 -16.47
C LEU A 103 -2.44 3.61 -17.94
N ARG A 104 -3.49 4.28 -18.42
CA ARG A 104 -3.92 4.19 -19.83
C ARG A 104 -2.93 4.80 -20.82
N ARG A 105 -2.16 5.80 -20.38
CA ARG A 105 -1.11 6.44 -21.20
C ARG A 105 0.20 5.65 -21.23
N TYR A 106 0.34 4.63 -20.39
CA TYR A 106 1.54 3.81 -20.36
C TYR A 106 1.63 2.93 -21.62
N THR A 107 2.67 3.13 -22.42
CA THR A 107 2.93 2.36 -23.65
C THR A 107 4.09 1.37 -23.51
N GLY A 108 4.60 1.16 -22.30
CA GLY A 108 5.70 0.23 -22.03
C GLY A 108 5.24 -1.22 -21.85
N GLU A 109 6.19 -2.11 -21.56
CA GLU A 109 5.89 -3.51 -21.28
C GLU A 109 5.27 -3.69 -19.89
N ILE A 110 4.12 -4.38 -19.83
CA ILE A 110 3.41 -4.68 -18.57
C ILE A 110 4.30 -5.47 -17.59
N ALA A 111 5.18 -6.33 -18.09
CA ALA A 111 6.12 -7.11 -17.28
C ALA A 111 7.15 -6.26 -16.51
N LYS A 112 7.37 -5.01 -16.94
CA LYS A 112 8.26 -4.05 -16.27
C LYS A 112 7.54 -3.23 -15.21
N LEU A 113 6.21 -3.31 -15.10
CA LEU A 113 5.45 -2.57 -14.10
C LEU A 113 5.54 -3.23 -12.71
N THR A 114 5.36 -2.43 -11.67
CA THR A 114 5.12 -2.97 -10.32
C THR A 114 3.87 -3.86 -10.28
N PRO A 115 3.78 -4.82 -9.35
CA PRO A 115 2.61 -5.68 -9.22
C PRO A 115 1.29 -4.89 -9.06
N ALA A 116 1.34 -3.76 -8.34
CA ALA A 116 0.21 -2.85 -8.19
C ALA A 116 -0.24 -2.25 -9.53
N CYS A 117 0.69 -1.67 -10.30
CA CYS A 117 0.39 -1.10 -11.60
C CYS A 117 -0.09 -2.15 -12.61
N SER A 118 0.56 -3.31 -12.67
CA SER A 118 0.18 -4.42 -13.54
C SER A 118 -1.24 -4.94 -13.23
N PHE A 119 -1.59 -5.06 -11.95
CA PHE A 119 -2.95 -5.44 -11.55
C PHE A 119 -3.98 -4.37 -11.95
N PHE A 120 -3.71 -3.09 -11.70
CA PHE A 120 -4.64 -2.03 -12.08
C PHE A 120 -4.83 -1.92 -13.58
N LEU A 121 -3.77 -2.12 -14.37
CA LEU A 121 -3.88 -2.10 -15.83
C LEU A 121 -4.87 -3.17 -16.32
N ARG A 122 -4.79 -4.39 -15.78
CA ARG A 122 -5.75 -5.47 -16.09
C ARG A 122 -7.15 -5.18 -15.54
N LEU A 123 -7.25 -4.50 -14.40
CA LEU A 123 -8.54 -4.13 -13.81
C LEU A 123 -9.28 -3.09 -14.66
N ILE A 124 -8.59 -2.07 -15.19
CA ILE A 124 -9.21 -0.98 -15.96
C ILE A 124 -9.57 -1.39 -17.39
N GLU A 125 -9.06 -2.53 -17.88
CA GLU A 125 -9.48 -3.16 -19.12
C GLU A 125 -10.90 -3.76 -19.02
N ILE A 126 -11.34 -4.10 -17.79
CA ILE A 126 -12.71 -4.58 -17.57
C ILE A 126 -13.68 -3.40 -17.71
N PRO A 127 -14.68 -3.49 -18.59
CA PRO A 127 -15.66 -2.43 -18.76
C PRO A 127 -16.47 -2.24 -17.47
N ASP A 128 -16.59 -0.99 -17.03
CA ASP A 128 -17.34 -0.60 -15.83
C ASP A 128 -16.94 -1.39 -14.57
N TYR A 129 -15.65 -1.72 -14.41
CA TYR A 129 -15.14 -2.54 -13.30
C TYR A 129 -15.60 -2.07 -11.92
N ARG A 130 -15.72 -0.75 -11.68
CA ARG A 130 -16.22 -0.21 -10.41
C ARG A 130 -17.66 -0.62 -10.14
N LEU A 131 -18.53 -0.41 -11.14
CA LEU A 131 -19.95 -0.74 -11.03
C LEU A 131 -20.13 -2.25 -10.85
N ARG A 132 -19.33 -3.07 -11.55
CA ARG A 132 -19.34 -4.53 -11.36
C ARG A 132 -18.99 -4.93 -9.94
N ILE A 133 -17.93 -4.35 -9.36
CA ILE A 133 -17.55 -4.60 -7.96
C ILE A 133 -18.69 -4.18 -7.01
N ASP A 134 -19.30 -3.02 -7.23
CA ASP A 134 -20.42 -2.54 -6.41
C ASP A 134 -21.64 -3.47 -6.50
N CYS A 135 -22.00 -3.91 -7.70
CA CYS A 135 -23.10 -4.84 -7.91
C CYS A 135 -22.84 -6.22 -7.29
N LEU A 136 -21.62 -6.76 -7.43
CA LEU A 136 -21.25 -8.03 -6.81
C LEU A 136 -21.30 -7.95 -5.29
N LEU A 137 -20.78 -6.86 -4.71
CA LEU A 137 -20.79 -6.62 -3.27
C LEU A 137 -22.24 -6.54 -2.76
N LEU A 138 -23.09 -5.76 -3.42
CA LEU A 138 -24.50 -5.63 -3.05
C LEU A 138 -25.23 -6.98 -3.10
N ARG A 139 -24.98 -7.80 -4.13
CA ARG A 139 -25.61 -9.12 -4.27
C ARG A 139 -25.20 -10.07 -3.15
N LEU A 140 -23.93 -10.06 -2.76
CA LEU A 140 -23.44 -10.89 -1.65
C LEU A 140 -23.99 -10.42 -0.30
N GLU A 141 -23.98 -9.11 -0.05
CA GLU A 141 -24.56 -8.54 1.19
C GLU A 141 -26.05 -8.86 1.28
N PHE A 142 -26.79 -8.72 0.18
CA PHE A 142 -28.21 -9.08 0.13
C PHE A 142 -28.43 -10.57 0.39
N HIS A 143 -27.64 -11.46 -0.24
CA HIS A 143 -27.77 -12.89 -0.01
C HIS A 143 -27.54 -13.26 1.45
N ARG A 144 -26.50 -12.70 2.07
CA ARG A 144 -26.19 -12.89 3.49
C ARG A 144 -27.33 -12.43 4.40
N ILE A 145 -27.87 -11.23 4.15
CA ILE A 145 -29.00 -10.70 4.92
C ILE A 145 -30.24 -11.57 4.74
N MET A 146 -30.51 -12.07 3.53
CA MET A 146 -31.67 -12.91 3.27
C MET A 146 -31.57 -14.28 3.92
N GLU A 147 -30.38 -14.88 4.01
CA GLU A 147 -30.16 -16.12 4.77
C GLU A 147 -30.51 -15.96 6.24
N ASP A 148 -30.21 -14.81 6.85
CA ASP A 148 -30.53 -14.50 8.25
C ASP A 148 -32.04 -14.24 8.48
N VAL A 149 -32.80 -13.94 7.43
CA VAL A 149 -34.21 -13.53 7.50
C VAL A 149 -35.17 -14.68 7.19
N VAL A 150 -34.71 -15.78 6.59
CA VAL A 150 -35.51 -16.99 6.38
C VAL A 150 -35.35 -17.91 7.60
N PRO A 151 -36.42 -18.12 8.41
CA PRO A 151 -36.35 -18.95 9.62
C PRO A 151 -36.15 -20.44 9.35
#